data_AF-A0A0F0GHP1-F1
#
_entry.id   AF-A0A0F0GHP1-F1
#
_cell.length_a   1.000
_cell.length_b   1.000
_cell.length_c   1.000
_cell.angle_alpha   90.00
_cell.angle_beta   90.00
_cell.angle_gamma   90.00
#
_symmetry.space_group_name_H-M   'P 1'
#
loop_
_entity.id
_entity.type
_entity.pdbx_description
1 polymer ?
#
loop_
_entity_poly.entity_id
_entity_poly.type
_entity_poly.pdbx_seq_one_letter_code
_entity_poly.pdbx_strand_id
1 'polypeptide(L)'
;MHIARIGGSVVHMSEPIDEPSRAVQIREVPGDVVDILQARAAKSGLSLTTYLRNHLVELARKPSMAELYERSSRRDWGVDRSTIVG
;
A
#
# COMPACT_ATOMS: atom_id res chain seq x y z
N MET A 1 27.65 -9.01 -5.46
CA MET A 1 27.77 -10.18 -6.36
C MET A 1 28.75 -11.15 -5.75
N HIS A 2 28.28 -12.15 -5.00
CA HIS A 2 29.08 -13.29 -4.56
C HIS A 2 28.18 -14.53 -4.65
N ILE A 3 28.60 -15.50 -5.46
CA ILE A 3 27.88 -16.75 -5.73
C ILE A 3 28.67 -17.91 -5.11
N ALA A 4 28.02 -18.70 -4.26
CA ALA A 4 28.55 -20.00 -3.83
C ALA A 4 27.70 -21.09 -4.48
N ARG A 5 28.34 -22.02 -5.19
CA ARG A 5 27.68 -23.17 -5.83
C ARG A 5 27.69 -24.37 -4.89
N ILE A 6 26.51 -24.90 -4.57
CA ILE A 6 26.33 -26.27 -4.09
C ILE A 6 25.10 -26.89 -4.76
N GLY A 7 25.33 -28.00 -5.47
CA GLY A 7 24.32 -29.02 -5.79
C GLY A 7 23.12 -28.60 -6.65
N GLY A 8 23.33 -28.40 -7.95
CA GLY A 8 22.43 -28.86 -9.03
C GLY A 8 20.96 -28.43 -9.10
N SER A 9 20.45 -27.64 -8.15
CA SER A 9 19.08 -27.11 -8.17
C SER A 9 19.12 -25.65 -7.74
N VAL A 10 18.67 -24.76 -8.62
CA VAL A 10 18.47 -23.35 -8.28
C VAL A 10 17.26 -23.30 -7.35
N VAL A 11 17.51 -23.44 -6.05
CA VAL A 11 16.52 -23.03 -5.08
C VAL A 11 16.49 -21.51 -5.17
N HIS A 12 15.46 -20.98 -5.82
CA HIS A 12 15.06 -19.60 -5.60
C HIS A 12 14.71 -19.50 -4.11
N MET A 13 15.68 -19.15 -3.28
CA MET A 13 15.39 -18.50 -2.01
C MET A 13 14.84 -17.13 -2.39
N SER A 14 13.55 -17.09 -2.72
CA SER A 14 12.80 -15.84 -2.86
C SER A 14 13.12 -15.00 -1.64
N GLU A 15 13.64 -13.81 -1.90
CA GLU A 15 14.02 -12.82 -0.90
C GLU A 15 12.94 -12.71 0.20
N PRO A 16 13.32 -12.42 1.45
CA PRO A 16 12.34 -12.18 2.50
C PRO A 16 11.37 -11.10 2.02
N ILE A 17 10.07 -11.43 2.06
CA ILE A 17 8.93 -10.56 1.75
C ILE A 17 8.76 -9.46 2.80
N ASP A 18 9.81 -8.66 3.06
CA ASP A 18 9.60 -7.29 3.50
C ASP A 18 9.42 -6.48 2.21
N GLU A 19 8.19 -6.14 1.85
CA GLU A 19 8.00 -5.13 0.80
C GLU A 19 8.81 -3.88 1.17
N PRO A 20 9.61 -3.33 0.24
CA PRO A 20 10.55 -2.27 0.58
C PRO A 20 9.80 -1.02 1.03
N SER A 21 9.88 -0.72 2.33
CA SER A 21 9.36 0.52 2.88
C SER A 21 10.11 1.73 2.29
N ARG A 22 9.37 2.76 1.90
CA ARG A 22 9.92 4.02 1.36
C ARG A 22 9.59 5.17 2.31
N ALA A 23 10.58 6.03 2.56
CA ALA A 23 10.38 7.23 3.37
C ALA A 23 9.52 8.26 2.61
N VAL A 24 8.57 8.87 3.31
CA VAL A 24 7.69 9.92 2.77
C VAL A 24 7.80 11.13 3.68
N GLN A 25 7.96 12.32 3.10
CA GLN A 25 7.94 13.59 3.82
C GLN A 25 6.71 14.39 3.39
N ILE A 26 5.98 14.92 4.37
CA ILE A 26 4.84 15.81 4.16
C ILE A 26 5.28 17.20 4.62
N ARG A 27 5.24 18.19 3.71
CA ARG A 27 5.73 19.55 3.94
C ARG A 27 4.56 20.52 4.07
N GLU A 28 4.84 21.67 4.69
CA GLU A 28 3.90 22.81 4.78
C GLU A 28 2.57 22.46 5.47
N VAL A 29 2.60 21.52 6.40
CA VAL A 29 1.44 21.20 7.24
C VAL A 29 1.24 22.35 8.23
N PRO A 30 0.03 22.95 8.31
CA PRO A 30 -0.27 23.97 9.30
C PRO A 30 0.02 23.46 10.73
N GLY A 31 0.59 24.33 11.57
CA GLY A 31 1.05 23.95 12.92
C GLY A 31 -0.09 23.45 13.81
N ASP A 32 -1.25 24.09 13.74
CA ASP A 32 -2.47 23.69 14.44
C ASP A 32 -2.93 22.27 14.06
N VAL A 33 -2.79 21.90 12.79
CA VAL A 33 -3.07 20.54 12.32
C VAL A 33 -2.08 19.54 12.92
N VAL A 34 -0.79 19.90 12.99
CA VAL A 34 0.24 19.04 13.63
C VAL A 34 -0.08 18.84 15.11
N ASP A 35 -0.46 19.89 15.83
CA ASP A 35 -0.81 19.82 17.26
C ASP A 35 -1.98 18.87 17.51
N ILE A 36 -3.05 18.99 16.68
CA ILE A 36 -4.21 18.09 16.75
C ILE A 36 -3.79 16.64 16.50
N LEU A 37 -2.95 16.39 15.50
CA LEU A 37 -2.49 15.04 15.16
C LEU A 37 -1.59 14.46 16.26
N GLN A 38 -0.75 15.29 16.89
CA GLN A 38 0.11 14.88 17.99
C GLN A 38 -0.70 14.53 19.23
N ALA A 39 -1.73 15.33 19.57
CA ALA A 39 -2.66 15.02 20.65
C ALA A 39 -3.40 13.68 20.41
N ARG A 40 -3.83 13.42 19.17
CA ARG A 40 -4.47 12.15 18.79
C ARG A 40 -3.50 10.97 18.89
N ALA A 41 -2.27 11.13 18.41
CA ALA A 41 -1.23 10.10 18.52
C ALA A 41 -0.94 9.75 19.99
N ALA A 42 -0.78 10.77 20.84
CA ALA A 42 -0.57 10.60 22.28
C ALA A 42 -1.76 9.87 22.95
N LYS A 43 -3.01 10.24 22.60
CA LYS A 43 -4.21 9.55 23.10
C LYS A 43 -4.26 8.07 22.69
N SER A 44 -3.67 7.70 21.56
CA SER A 44 -3.54 6.32 21.09
C SER A 44 -2.28 5.60 21.59
N GLY A 45 -1.43 6.25 22.39
CA GLY A 45 -0.17 5.68 22.86
C GLY A 45 0.87 5.47 21.75
N LEU A 46 0.76 6.22 20.65
CA LEU A 46 1.64 6.10 19.48
C LEU A 46 2.51 7.34 19.32
N SER A 47 3.69 7.17 18.72
CA SER A 47 4.43 8.31 18.16
C SER A 47 3.66 8.90 16.98
N LEU A 48 3.86 10.19 16.69
CA LEU A 48 3.23 10.87 15.55
C LEU A 48 3.54 10.14 14.23
N THR A 49 4.78 9.73 14.02
CA THR A 49 5.20 9.00 12.81
C THR A 49 4.44 7.68 12.65
N THR A 50 4.32 6.88 13.72
CA THR A 50 3.59 5.61 13.67
C THR A 50 2.10 5.84 13.42
N TYR A 51 1.52 6.84 14.09
CA TYR A 51 0.12 7.22 13.90
C TYR A 51 -0.18 7.61 12.44
N LEU A 52 0.65 8.47 11.84
CA LEU A 52 0.52 8.89 10.45
C LEU A 52 0.73 7.74 9.47
N ARG A 53 1.75 6.90 9.69
CA ARG A 53 1.98 5.71 8.87
C ARG A 53 0.76 4.79 8.84
N ASN A 54 0.18 4.51 10.02
CA ASN A 54 -1.00 3.66 10.10
C ASN A 54 -2.17 4.28 9.33
N HIS A 55 -2.40 5.58 9.45
CA HIS A 55 -3.43 6.27 8.67
C HIS A 55 -3.17 6.26 7.16
N LEU A 56 -1.92 6.42 6.72
CA LEU A 56 -1.56 6.31 5.30
C LEU A 56 -1.78 4.90 4.75
N VAL A 57 -1.47 3.86 5.54
CA VAL A 57 -1.75 2.47 5.18
C VAL A 57 -3.25 2.23 5.07
N GLU A 58 -4.04 2.69 6.05
CA GLU A 58 -5.51 2.56 6.00
C GLU A 58 -6.11 3.34 4.84
N LEU A 59 -5.57 4.52 4.53
CA LEU A 59 -5.96 5.31 3.35
C LEU A 59 -5.72 4.53 2.06
N ALA A 60 -4.58 3.86 1.93
CA ALA A 60 -4.21 3.08 0.74
C ALA A 60 -4.91 1.71 0.64
N ARG A 61 -5.42 1.17 1.75
CA ARG A 61 -6.07 -0.16 1.78
C ARG A 61 -7.36 -0.24 0.96
N LYS A 62 -8.05 0.88 0.74
CA LYS A 62 -9.25 0.95 -0.10
C LYS A 62 -8.93 1.68 -1.39
N PRO A 63 -8.98 1.01 -2.56
CA PRO A 63 -8.89 1.72 -3.83
C PRO A 63 -10.03 2.73 -3.91
N SER A 64 -9.71 3.94 -4.36
CA SER A 64 -10.72 4.94 -4.65
C SER A 64 -11.69 4.44 -5.72
N MET A 65 -12.92 4.97 -5.73
CA MET A 65 -13.88 4.64 -6.79
C MET A 65 -13.35 4.99 -8.19
N ALA A 66 -12.51 6.02 -8.30
CA ALA A 66 -11.83 6.37 -9.54
C ALA A 66 -10.85 5.28 -9.99
N GLU A 67 -10.01 4.75 -9.09
CA GLU A 67 -9.11 3.64 -9.39
C GLU A 67 -9.86 2.34 -9.69
N LEU A 68 -11.01 2.11 -9.03
CA LEU A 68 -11.89 0.98 -9.34
C LEU A 68 -12.51 1.13 -10.73
N TYR A 69 -12.95 2.33 -11.11
CA TYR A 69 -13.49 2.62 -12.43
C TYR A 69 -12.43 2.46 -13.52
N GLU A 70 -11.24 2.99 -13.33
CA GLU A 70 -10.12 2.85 -14.25
C GLU A 70 -9.67 1.38 -14.39
N ARG A 71 -9.64 0.64 -13.28
CA ARG A 71 -9.41 -0.82 -13.30
C ARG A 71 -10.51 -1.56 -14.07
N SER A 72 -11.77 -1.16 -13.90
CA SER A 72 -12.89 -1.78 -14.63
C SER A 72 -12.84 -1.47 -16.12
N SER A 73 -12.46 -0.25 -16.51
CA SER A 73 -12.28 0.14 -17.91
C SER A 73 -11.08 -0.54 -18.58
N ARG A 74 -10.10 -1.01 -17.80
CA ARG A 74 -8.93 -1.77 -18.28
C ARG A 74 -9.15 -3.29 -18.28
N ARG A 75 -10.23 -3.78 -17.68
CA ARG A 75 -10.65 -5.16 -17.87
C ARG A 75 -11.50 -5.20 -19.13
N ASP A 76 -11.02 -5.92 -20.14
CA ASP A 76 -11.92 -6.50 -21.15
C ASP A 76 -12.79 -7.54 -20.44
N TRP A 77 -13.79 -7.08 -19.68
CA TRP A 77 -14.96 -7.91 -19.39
C TRP A 77 -15.77 -7.99 -20.67
N GLY A 78 -15.22 -8.75 -21.63
CA GLY A 78 -15.93 -9.29 -22.76
C GLY A 78 -16.97 -10.29 -22.27
N VAL A 79 -18.00 -9.78 -21.58
CA VAL A 79 -19.20 -10.55 -21.32
C VAL A 79 -20.13 -10.24 -22.47
N ASP A 80 -20.16 -11.14 -23.43
CA ASP A 80 -21.13 -11.08 -24.51
C ASP A 80 -22.54 -11.11 -23.90
N ARG A 81 -23.35 -10.09 -24.22
CA ARG A 81 -24.69 -9.92 -23.65
C ARG A 81 -25.63 -11.09 -23.98
N SER A 82 -25.33 -11.87 -25.02
CA SER A 82 -26.04 -13.12 -25.35
C SER A 82 -25.74 -14.26 -24.38
N THR A 83 -24.68 -14.17 -23.58
CA THR A 83 -24.35 -15.16 -22.53
C THR A 83 -25.23 -15.02 -21.28
N ILE A 84 -25.75 -13.82 -21.01
CA ILE A 84 -26.48 -13.52 -19.76
C ILE A 84 -27.99 -13.78 -19.90
N VAL A 85 -28.54 -13.60 -21.10
CA VAL A 85 -29.95 -13.86 -21.38
C VAL A 85 -30.03 -15.05 -22.34
N GLY A 86 -30.00 -16.24 -21.75
CA GLY A 86 -30.46 -17.48 -22.35
C GLY A 86 -31.79 -17.91 -21.73
#